data_AF-G1VV43-F1
#
_entry.id   AF-G1VV43-F1
#
_cell.length_a   1.000
_cell.length_b   1.000
_cell.length_c   1.000
_cell.angle_alpha   90.00
_cell.angle_beta   90.00
_cell.angle_gamma   90.00
#
_symmetry.space_group_name_H-M   'P 1'
#
loop_
_entity.id
_entity.type
_entity.pdbx_description
1 polymer ?
#
loop_
_entity_poly.entity_id
_entity_poly.type
_entity_poly.pdbx_seq_one_letter_code
_entity_poly.pdbx_strand_id
1 'polypeptide(L)'
;MVAFLGNVFSAALKTNNALEKGILTGCLRIAKESTPQAGFSLFTGLNNFKVLSIFDETSKQRFGFTQNEIDSLLLDYQANEYQGQVKE
;
A
#
# COMPACT_ATOMS: atom_id res chain seq x y z
N MET A 1 -20.80 -2.07 11.70
CA MET A 1 -19.78 -2.67 10.81
C MET A 1 -18.35 -2.38 11.27
N VAL A 2 -17.93 -1.11 11.38
CA VAL A 2 -16.55 -0.74 11.79
C VAL A 2 -16.16 -1.34 13.14
N ALA A 3 -17.01 -1.24 14.18
CA ALA A 3 -16.74 -1.83 15.49
C ALA A 3 -16.64 -3.37 15.45
N PHE A 4 -17.48 -4.03 14.64
CA PHE A 4 -17.44 -5.49 14.48
C PHE A 4 -16.11 -5.93 13.85
N LEU A 5 -15.73 -5.34 12.71
CA LEU A 5 -14.47 -5.63 12.04
C LEU A 5 -13.26 -5.25 12.89
N GLY A 6 -13.30 -4.12 13.60
CA GLY A 6 -12.26 -3.71 14.55
C GLY A 6 -12.04 -4.74 15.67
N ASN A 7 -13.13 -5.28 16.24
CA ASN A 7 -13.04 -6.33 17.26
C ASN A 7 -12.48 -7.65 16.70
N VAL A 8 -12.90 -8.04 15.49
CA VAL A 8 -12.38 -9.23 14.80
C VAL A 8 -10.87 -9.08 14.57
N PHE A 9 -10.41 -7.94 14.04
CA PHE A 9 -8.98 -7.72 13.80
C PHE A 9 -8.18 -7.60 15.08
N SER A 10 -8.72 -7.00 16.14
CA SER A 10 -8.07 -6.97 17.46
C SER A 10 -7.85 -8.38 18.00
N ALA A 11 -8.90 -9.22 17.98
CA ALA A 11 -8.81 -10.60 18.46
C ALA A 11 -7.81 -11.44 17.64
N ALA A 12 -7.84 -11.30 16.30
CA ALA A 12 -7.02 -12.10 15.40
C ALA A 12 -5.56 -11.64 15.34
N LEU A 13 -5.29 -10.33 15.38
CA LEU A 13 -3.96 -9.77 15.08
C LEU A 13 -3.20 -9.24 16.31
N LYS A 14 -3.88 -8.96 17.43
CA LYS A 14 -3.25 -8.39 18.63
C LYS A 14 -3.16 -9.40 19.78
N THR A 15 -4.22 -10.14 20.05
CA THR A 15 -4.31 -11.04 21.21
C THR A 15 -4.09 -12.51 20.89
N ASN A 16 -3.69 -12.82 19.64
CA ASN A 16 -3.52 -14.19 19.17
C ASN A 16 -2.09 -14.69 19.41
N ASN A 17 -1.90 -15.49 20.46
CA ASN A 17 -0.59 -16.07 20.80
C ASN A 17 -0.06 -17.09 19.78
N ALA A 18 -0.91 -17.59 18.88
CA ALA A 18 -0.50 -18.50 17.80
C ALA A 18 -0.07 -17.76 16.52
N LEU A 19 -0.30 -16.43 16.45
CA LEU A 19 0.03 -15.65 15.26
C LEU A 19 1.45 -15.07 15.38
N GLU A 20 2.39 -15.61 14.62
CA GLU A 20 3.73 -15.05 14.48
C GLU A 20 3.73 -13.78 13.59
N LYS A 21 3.00 -13.81 12.46
CA LYS A 21 2.93 -12.70 11.50
C LYS A 21 1.64 -12.73 10.68
N GLY A 22 0.99 -11.58 10.54
CA GLY A 22 -0.16 -11.38 9.66
C GLY A 22 0.15 -10.36 8.56
N ILE A 23 -0.31 -10.64 7.33
CA ILE A 23 -0.24 -9.69 6.21
C ILE A 23 -1.67 -9.33 5.82
N LEU A 24 -1.99 -8.04 5.84
CA LEU A 24 -3.30 -7.53 5.43
C LEU A 24 -3.13 -6.67 4.17
N THR A 25 -3.82 -7.04 3.09
CA THR A 25 -3.74 -6.39 1.78
C THR A 25 -5.10 -5.84 1.36
N GLY A 26 -5.13 -4.73 0.62
CA GLY A 26 -6.34 -4.12 0.07
C GLY A 26 -6.28 -2.59 0.04
N CYS A 27 -7.40 -1.93 -0.25
CA CYS A 27 -7.54 -0.47 -0.21
C CYS A 27 -7.62 0.07 1.25
N LEU A 28 -6.63 -0.29 2.06
CA LEU A 28 -6.64 -0.10 3.51
C LEU A 28 -6.24 1.32 3.93
N ARG A 29 -5.84 2.18 2.99
CA ARG A 29 -5.43 3.56 3.27
C ARG A 29 -6.56 4.36 3.90
N ILE A 30 -7.78 4.25 3.35
CA ILE A 30 -9.00 4.87 3.90
C ILE A 30 -9.39 4.23 5.23
N ALA A 31 -9.17 2.92 5.39
CA ALA A 31 -9.44 2.23 6.65
C ALA A 31 -8.46 2.60 7.77
N LYS A 32 -7.25 3.10 7.42
CA LYS A 32 -6.27 3.67 8.37
C LYS A 32 -6.54 5.15 8.64
N GLU A 33 -6.72 5.95 7.60
CA GLU A 33 -6.91 7.40 7.67
C GLU A 33 -8.39 7.68 7.99
N SER A 34 -8.68 7.86 9.28
CA SER A 34 -10.04 8.09 9.80
C SER A 34 -10.79 9.17 9.02
N THR A 35 -11.99 8.87 8.53
CA THR A 35 -12.91 9.91 8.04
C THR A 35 -13.56 10.64 9.23
N PRO A 36 -13.83 11.96 9.15
CA PRO A 36 -14.37 12.77 10.25
C PRO A 36 -15.68 12.24 10.88
N GLN A 37 -16.46 11.48 10.10
CA GLN A 37 -17.75 10.91 10.51
C GLN A 37 -17.63 9.62 11.34
N ALA A 38 -16.47 8.94 11.31
CA ALA A 38 -16.30 7.63 11.91
C ALA A 38 -15.71 7.65 13.33
N GLY A 39 -15.13 8.78 13.78
CA GLY A 39 -14.57 8.96 15.12
C GLY A 39 -13.34 8.10 15.48
N PHE A 40 -13.11 6.98 14.77
CA PHE A 40 -12.02 6.04 14.95
C PHE A 40 -11.74 5.25 13.65
N SER A 41 -10.50 4.84 13.48
CA SER A 41 -10.03 4.05 12.33
C SER A 41 -10.24 2.55 12.61
N LEU A 42 -10.43 1.75 11.56
CA LEU A 42 -10.63 0.29 11.68
C LEU A 42 -9.45 -0.42 12.35
N PHE A 43 -8.27 0.21 12.29
CA PHE A 43 -7.00 -0.31 12.82
C PHE A 43 -6.54 0.40 14.09
N THR A 44 -7.36 1.29 14.65
CA THR A 44 -7.05 1.92 15.94
C THR A 44 -6.82 0.83 17.01
N GLY A 45 -5.63 0.83 17.61
CA GLY A 45 -5.25 -0.10 18.68
C GLY A 45 -4.45 -1.34 18.24
N LEU A 46 -4.20 -1.53 16.94
CA LEU A 46 -3.23 -2.52 16.45
C LEU A 46 -1.79 -1.99 16.59
N ASN A 47 -0.91 -2.82 17.12
CA ASN A 47 0.51 -2.49 17.28
C ASN A 47 1.27 -2.75 15.96
N ASN A 48 2.33 -1.97 15.69
CA ASN A 48 3.25 -2.16 14.55
C ASN A 48 2.61 -2.12 13.14
N PHE A 49 1.51 -1.40 12.97
CA PHE A 49 0.83 -1.31 11.67
C PHE A 49 1.56 -0.37 10.70
N LYS A 50 2.29 -0.94 9.73
CA LYS A 50 2.92 -0.21 8.62
C LYS A 50 2.04 -0.29 7.37
N VAL A 51 1.76 0.86 6.77
CA VAL A 51 1.15 0.91 5.43
C VAL A 51 2.28 0.99 4.44
N LEU A 52 2.25 0.11 3.45
CA LEU A 52 3.14 0.13 2.30
C LEU A 52 2.33 0.63 1.09
N SER A 53 2.75 1.76 0.54
CA SER A 53 2.20 2.41 -0.64
C SER A 53 3.22 2.35 -1.78
N ILE A 54 2.75 2.47 -3.03
CA ILE A 54 3.61 2.62 -4.21
C ILE A 54 4.49 3.88 -4.13
N PHE A 55 4.06 4.87 -3.35
CA PHE A 55 4.81 6.11 -3.12
C PHE A 55 5.86 6.02 -2.02
N ASP A 56 5.94 4.90 -1.28
CA ASP A 56 6.95 4.75 -0.25
C ASP A 56 8.30 4.44 -0.89
N GLU A 57 9.39 5.03 -0.39
CA GLU A 57 10.76 4.83 -0.90
C GLU A 57 11.15 3.35 -1.05
N THR A 58 10.72 2.50 -0.11
CA THR A 58 11.00 1.05 -0.15
C THR A 58 10.24 0.32 -1.26
N SER A 59 9.08 0.85 -1.65
CA SER A 59 8.20 0.29 -2.67
C SER A 59 8.48 0.89 -4.05
N LYS A 60 8.92 2.16 -4.11
CA LYS A 60 9.11 2.91 -5.35
C LYS A 60 9.99 2.18 -6.36
N GLN A 61 11.04 1.50 -5.89
CA GLN A 61 11.96 0.71 -6.73
C GLN A 61 11.38 -0.61 -7.24
N ARG A 62 10.17 -0.99 -6.84
CA ARG A 62 9.54 -2.29 -7.16
C ARG A 62 8.28 -2.16 -8.01
N PHE A 63 7.88 -0.94 -8.36
CA PHE A 63 6.68 -0.66 -9.14
C PHE A 63 7.00 0.29 -10.30
N GLY A 64 6.37 0.06 -11.45
CA GLY A 64 6.66 0.82 -12.66
C GLY A 64 7.74 0.16 -13.52
N PHE A 65 8.28 0.93 -14.45
CA PHE A 65 9.36 0.54 -15.34
C PHE A 65 10.62 1.30 -14.93
N THR A 66 11.76 0.62 -14.94
CA THR A 66 13.07 1.28 -14.86
C THR A 66 13.29 2.16 -16.09
N GLN A 67 14.18 3.16 -16.00
CA GLN A 67 14.52 3.98 -17.15
C GLN A 67 14.95 3.15 -18.38
N ASN A 68 15.67 2.05 -18.18
CA ASN A 68 16.08 1.15 -19.27
C ASN A 68 14.90 0.44 -19.94
N GLU A 69 13.90 0.03 -19.16
CA GLU A 69 12.66 -0.58 -19.68
C GLU A 69 11.82 0.46 -20.42
N ILE A 70 11.75 1.70 -19.92
CA ILE A 70 11.12 2.82 -20.61
C ILE A 70 11.81 3.08 -21.95
N ASP A 71 13.14 3.17 -21.98
CA ASP A 71 13.90 3.44 -23.20
C ASP A 71 13.70 2.31 -24.23
N SER A 72 13.68 1.05 -23.78
CA SER A 72 13.42 -0.10 -24.65
C SER A 72 12.01 -0.07 -25.24
N LEU A 73 11.00 0.22 -24.41
CA LEU A 73 9.61 0.37 -24.87
C LEU A 73 9.47 1.52 -25.87
N LEU A 74 10.07 2.67 -25.62
CA LEU A 74 10.02 3.80 -26.56
C LEU A 74 10.65 3.44 -27.91
N LEU A 75 11.73 2.65 -27.91
CA LEU A 75 12.38 2.19 -29.13
C LEU A 75 11.52 1.18 -29.91
N ASP A 76 10.94 0.20 -29.22
CA ASP A 76 10.09 -0.84 -29.81
C ASP A 76 8.85 -0.24 -30.52
N TYR A 77 8.31 0.85 -29.98
CA TYR A 77 7.15 1.56 -30.53
C TYR A 77 7.51 2.78 -31.40
N GLN A 78 8.79 2.97 -31.75
CA GLN A 78 9.27 4.10 -32.57
C GLN A 78 8.90 5.48 -31.97
N ALA A 79 8.82 5.58 -30.65
CA ALA A 79 8.36 6.72 -29.87
C ALA A 79 9.51 7.47 -29.16
N ASN A 80 10.76 7.30 -29.61
CA ASN A 80 11.95 7.89 -28.98
C ASN A 80 11.93 9.43 -28.86
N GLU A 81 11.13 10.12 -29.67
CA GLU A 81 10.92 11.57 -29.56
C GLU A 81 10.37 12.00 -28.18
N TYR A 82 9.70 11.09 -27.47
CA TYR A 82 9.13 11.34 -26.14
C TYR A 82 10.10 11.06 -24.99
N GLN A 83 11.33 10.63 -25.26
CA GLN A 83 12.29 10.26 -24.20
C GLN A 83 12.60 11.43 -23.24
N GLY A 84 12.58 12.68 -23.72
CA GLY A 84 12.75 13.86 -22.86
C GLY A 84 11.54 14.16 -21.95
N GLN A 85 10.38 13.58 -22.24
CA GLN A 85 9.10 13.81 -21.55
C GLN A 85 8.76 12.67 -20.58
N VAL A 86 9.23 11.45 -20.84
CA VAL A 86 8.97 10.27 -20.01
C VAL A 86 10.14 10.03 -19.06
N LYS A 87 9.86 9.96 -17.76
CA LYS A 87 10.85 9.68 -16.70
C LYS A 87 10.27 8.66 -15.72
N GLU A 88 11.16 7.92 -15.07
CA GLU A 88 10.86 7.16 -13.85
C GLU A 88 10.42 8.07 -12.68
#